data_AF-A0A9Q5Z9X2-F1
#
_entry.id   AF-A0A9Q5Z9X2-F1
#
_cell.length_a   1.000
_cell.length_b   1.000
_cell.length_c   1.000
_cell.angle_alpha   90.00
_cell.angle_beta   90.00
_cell.angle_gamma   90.00
#
_symmetry.space_group_name_H-M   'P 1'
#
loop_
_entity.id
_entity.type
_entity.pdbx_description
1 polymer ?
#
loop_
_entity_poly.entity_id
_entity_poly.type
_entity_poly.pdbx_seq_one_letter_code
_entity_poly.pdbx_strand_id
1 'polypeptide(L)'
;MSDLNENDVLSMSHPNFGTASTFKVSELKQKVREFANQENKGSAYLNAKVQWFSDKGVECELLRVQSSGWQKGRLRFKLEFIPDTPTASPPDLNSPLDDLRSSL
;
A
#
# COMPACT_ATOMS: atom_id res chain seq x y z
N MET A 1 4.48 -10.73 4.17
CA MET A 1 3.76 -10.21 3.00
C MET A 1 4.81 -9.91 1.94
N SER A 2 4.67 -10.39 0.71
CA SER A 2 5.66 -10.10 -0.34
C SER A 2 5.36 -8.73 -0.94
N ASP A 3 6.30 -7.80 -0.88
CA ASP A 3 6.17 -6.49 -1.51
C ASP A 3 6.06 -6.60 -3.03
N LEU A 4 5.34 -5.66 -3.65
CA LEU A 4 5.22 -5.57 -5.10
C LEU A 4 6.48 -4.92 -5.70
N ASN A 5 7.09 -5.59 -6.68
CA ASN A 5 8.22 -5.04 -7.42
C ASN A 5 7.72 -3.97 -8.40
N GLU A 6 8.55 -2.96 -8.69
CA GLU A 6 8.21 -1.89 -9.64
C GLU A 6 7.94 -2.36 -11.07
N ASN A 7 8.53 -3.50 -11.43
CA ASN A 7 8.37 -4.13 -12.75
C ASN A 7 7.26 -5.18 -12.78
N ASP A 8 6.63 -5.50 -11.64
CA ASP A 8 5.45 -6.35 -11.64
C ASP A 8 4.32 -5.65 -12.43
N VAL A 9 3.50 -6.46 -13.10
CA VAL A 9 2.44 -5.97 -13.97
C VAL A 9 1.09 -6.29 -13.35
N LEU A 10 0.24 -5.28 -13.26
CA LEU A 10 -1.14 -5.39 -12.83
C LEU A 10 -2.07 -5.30 -14.03
N SER A 11 -3.14 -6.08 -14.00
CA SER A 11 -4.24 -6.02 -14.95
C SER A 11 -5.57 -5.81 -14.22
N MET A 12 -6.40 -4.90 -14.72
CA MET A 12 -7.67 -4.50 -14.12
C MET A 12 -8.70 -4.20 -15.20
N SER A 13 -9.95 -4.64 -14.99
CA SER A 13 -11.04 -4.37 -15.94
C SER A 13 -11.47 -2.90 -15.95
N HIS A 14 -11.36 -2.22 -14.82
CA HIS A 14 -11.78 -0.83 -14.64
C HIS A 14 -10.69 -0.03 -13.91
N PRO A 15 -9.57 0.28 -14.59
CA PRO A 15 -8.48 1.03 -14.00
C PRO A 15 -8.92 2.47 -13.67
N ASN A 16 -8.51 2.98 -12.52
CA ASN A 16 -8.61 4.41 -12.18
C ASN A 16 -7.26 5.10 -12.40
N PHE A 17 -7.21 6.42 -12.20
CA PHE A 17 -6.01 7.26 -12.41
C PHE A 17 -5.55 7.37 -13.88
N GLY A 18 -6.43 7.07 -14.85
CA GLY A 18 -6.10 7.20 -16.27
C GLY A 18 -5.04 6.22 -16.76
N THR A 19 -4.89 5.08 -16.06
CA THR A 19 -4.01 3.98 -16.49
C THR A 19 -4.69 3.11 -17.55
N ALA A 20 -3.89 2.39 -18.34
CA ALA A 20 -4.40 1.36 -19.24
C ALA A 20 -4.99 0.18 -18.45
N SER A 21 -5.63 -0.78 -19.11
CA SER A 21 -6.12 -2.00 -18.44
C SER A 21 -4.99 -2.89 -17.90
N THR A 22 -3.78 -2.76 -18.42
CA THR A 22 -2.59 -3.47 -17.96
C THR A 22 -1.42 -2.49 -17.85
N PHE A 23 -0.77 -2.44 -16.69
CA PHE A 23 0.26 -1.43 -16.37
C PHE A 23 1.25 -1.96 -15.33
N LYS A 24 2.45 -1.36 -15.29
CA LYS A 24 3.46 -1.69 -14.27
C LYS A 24 3.12 -1.04 -12.93
N VAL A 25 3.60 -1.65 -11.84
CA VAL A 25 3.50 -1.08 -10.50
C VAL A 25 4.16 0.30 -10.41
N SER A 26 5.28 0.52 -11.10
CA SER A 26 5.93 1.84 -11.16
C SER A 26 5.03 2.93 -11.76
N GLU A 27 4.30 2.61 -12.83
CA GLU A 27 3.36 3.53 -13.49
C GLU A 27 2.21 3.89 -12.54
N LEU A 28 1.68 2.91 -11.81
CA LEU A 28 0.66 3.17 -10.79
C LEU A 28 1.18 4.08 -9.68
N LYS A 29 2.37 3.82 -9.13
CA LYS A 29 2.98 4.66 -8.09
C LYS A 29 3.14 6.11 -8.57
N GLN A 30 3.56 6.29 -9.83
CA GLN A 30 3.66 7.62 -10.43
C GLN A 30 2.29 8.30 -10.50
N LYS A 31 1.26 7.62 -11.00
CA LYS A 31 -0.09 8.18 -11.13
C LYS A 31 -0.73 8.53 -9.79
N VAL A 32 -0.48 7.74 -8.75
CA VAL A 32 -0.92 8.04 -7.38
C VAL A 32 -0.23 9.30 -6.83
N ARG A 33 1.07 9.50 -7.10
CA ARG A 33 1.78 10.74 -6.72
C ARG A 33 1.25 11.96 -7.47
N GLU A 34 1.06 11.84 -8.78
CA GLU A 34 0.47 12.90 -9.60
C GLU A 34 -0.91 13.29 -9.08
N PHE A 35 -1.73 12.30 -8.73
CA PHE A 35 -3.03 12.52 -8.14
C PHE A 35 -2.98 13.20 -6.76
N ALA A 36 -2.05 12.81 -5.89
CA ALA A 36 -1.90 13.40 -4.56
C ALA A 36 -1.47 14.88 -4.61
N ASN A 37 -0.69 15.25 -5.64
CA ASN A 37 -0.17 16.60 -5.84
C ASN A 37 -1.13 17.52 -6.62
N GLN A 38 -2.28 17.02 -7.08
CA GLN A 38 -3.19 17.79 -7.90
C GLN A 38 -4.03 18.74 -7.03
N GLU A 39 -3.74 20.04 -7.09
CA GLU A 39 -4.57 21.06 -6.45
C GLU A 39 -5.99 21.07 -7.06
N ASN A 40 -6.99 20.88 -6.20
CA ASN A 40 -8.43 20.79 -6.46
C ASN A 40 -8.91 21.30 -7.85
N LYS A 41 -9.12 20.37 -8.79
CA LYS A 41 -10.00 20.59 -9.94
C LYS A 41 -11.16 19.59 -9.92
N GLY A 42 -12.24 19.99 -9.26
CA GLY A 42 -13.61 19.57 -9.61
C GLY A 42 -14.05 18.16 -9.17
N SER A 43 -15.26 18.12 -8.63
CA SER A 43 -16.00 17.03 -7.98
C SER A 43 -16.15 15.67 -8.70
N ALA A 44 -15.54 15.42 -9.86
CA ALA A 44 -15.77 14.18 -10.63
C ALA A 44 -15.08 12.93 -10.05
N TYR A 45 -14.07 13.10 -9.19
CA TYR A 45 -13.28 11.99 -8.64
C TYR A 45 -13.84 11.40 -7.33
N LEU A 46 -14.90 11.97 -6.75
CA LEU A 46 -15.37 11.58 -5.41
C LEU A 46 -15.87 10.12 -5.32
N ASN A 47 -16.44 9.57 -6.40
CA ASN A 47 -16.96 8.19 -6.38
C ASN A 47 -15.87 7.13 -6.60
N ALA A 48 -14.95 7.35 -7.55
CA ALA A 48 -13.81 6.47 -7.77
C ALA A 48 -12.82 6.46 -6.58
N LYS A 49 -12.76 7.58 -5.83
CA LYS A 49 -11.98 7.71 -4.58
C LYS A 49 -12.40 6.70 -3.50
N VAL A 50 -13.65 6.23 -3.44
CA VAL A 50 -14.08 5.37 -2.31
C VAL A 50 -13.60 3.92 -2.46
N GLN A 51 -13.58 3.37 -3.68
CA GLN A 51 -13.29 1.94 -3.85
C GLN A 51 -11.80 1.59 -3.70
N TRP A 52 -10.90 2.40 -4.26
CA TRP A 52 -9.46 2.14 -4.19
C TRP A 52 -8.88 2.28 -2.78
N PHE A 53 -9.45 3.19 -1.98
CA PHE A 53 -9.10 3.39 -0.58
C PHE A 53 -9.99 2.59 0.39
N SER A 54 -10.81 1.65 -0.12
CA SER A 54 -11.58 0.75 0.74
C SER A 54 -10.71 -0.37 1.31
N ASP A 55 -11.07 -0.87 2.50
CA ASP A 55 -10.38 -2.00 3.14
C ASP A 55 -10.44 -3.30 2.31
N LYS A 56 -11.43 -3.42 1.42
CA LYS A 56 -11.62 -4.59 0.56
C LYS A 56 -10.64 -4.64 -0.61
N GLY A 57 -10.08 -3.49 -1.00
CA GLY A 57 -9.27 -3.34 -2.21
C GLY A 57 -10.07 -3.50 -3.51
N VAL A 58 -9.36 -3.49 -4.63
CA VAL A 58 -9.90 -3.58 -5.99
C VAL A 58 -9.41 -4.86 -6.66
N GLU A 59 -10.30 -5.56 -7.35
CA GLU A 59 -9.97 -6.80 -8.05
C GLU A 59 -8.98 -6.57 -9.19
N CYS A 60 -7.97 -7.44 -9.28
CA CYS A 60 -6.94 -7.38 -10.31
C CYS A 60 -6.29 -8.74 -10.55
N GLU A 61 -5.49 -8.82 -11.60
CA GLU A 61 -4.56 -9.90 -11.84
C GLU A 61 -3.13 -9.36 -11.76
N LEU A 62 -2.23 -10.10 -11.10
CA LEU A 62 -0.83 -9.76 -10.92
C LEU A 62 0.03 -10.74 -11.72
N LEU A 63 0.93 -10.22 -12.55
CA LEU A 63 2.01 -10.97 -13.15
C LEU A 63 3.32 -10.48 -12.52
N ARG A 64 3.97 -11.36 -11.74
CA ARG A 64 5.27 -11.04 -11.17
C ARG A 64 6.37 -11.31 -12.20
N VAL A 65 7.44 -10.53 -12.15
CA VAL A 65 8.60 -10.71 -13.04
C VAL A 65 9.19 -12.13 -12.97
N GLN A 66 9.13 -12.76 -11.80
CA GLN A 66 9.67 -14.10 -11.56
C GLN A 66 8.59 -15.19 -11.52
N SER A 67 7.32 -14.89 -11.83
CA SER A 67 6.26 -15.91 -11.86
C SER A 67 5.93 -16.35 -13.29
N SER A 68 5.55 -17.61 -13.43
CA SER A 68 5.20 -18.21 -14.72
C SER A 68 3.75 -17.94 -15.17
N GLY A 69 3.06 -16.98 -14.57
CA GLY A 69 1.67 -16.71 -14.90
C GLY A 69 0.99 -15.63 -14.07
N TRP A 70 -0.22 -15.30 -14.50
CA TRP A 70 -1.13 -14.34 -13.86
C TRP A 70 -1.78 -14.95 -12.62
N GLN A 71 -1.84 -14.15 -11.56
CA GLN A 71 -2.49 -14.50 -10.31
C GLN A 71 -3.65 -13.54 -10.03
N LYS A 72 -4.87 -14.06 -9.92
CA LYS A 72 -6.03 -13.29 -9.46
C LYS A 72 -5.87 -12.87 -8.00
N GLY A 73 -6.28 -11.65 -7.70
CA GLY A 73 -6.20 -11.10 -6.36
C GLY A 73 -6.85 -9.73 -6.24
N ARG A 74 -6.45 -8.99 -5.21
CA ARG A 74 -6.89 -7.61 -4.98
C ARG A 74 -5.71 -6.72 -4.64
N LEU A 75 -5.75 -5.51 -5.15
CA LEU A 75 -4.84 -4.43 -4.78
C LEU A 75 -5.51 -3.55 -3.72
N ARG A 76 -4.82 -3.28 -2.62
CA ARG A 76 -5.30 -2.37 -1.56
C ARG A 76 -4.21 -1.39 -1.16
N PHE A 77 -4.60 -0.15 -0.86
CA PHE A 77 -3.71 0.79 -0.20
C PHE A 77 -3.71 0.52 1.31
N LYS A 78 -2.52 0.54 1.92
CA LYS A 78 -2.34 0.49 3.37
C LYS A 78 -1.58 1.74 3.79
N LEU A 79 -2.06 2.43 4.82
CA LEU A 79 -1.32 3.50 5.47
C LEU A 79 -0.51 2.90 6.61
N GLU A 80 0.75 3.30 6.69
CA GLU A 80 1.65 2.93 7.77
C GLU A 80 2.20 4.21 8.39
N PHE A 81 2.14 4.29 9.72
CA PHE A 81 2.76 5.37 10.46
C PHE A 81 4.21 5.00 10.72
N ILE A 82 5.13 5.78 10.16
CA ILE A 82 6.57 5.61 10.34
C ILE A 82 7.06 6.82 11.15
N PRO A 83 7.38 6.66 12.44
CA PRO A 83 7.85 7.78 13.25
C PRO A 83 9.27 8.20 12.84
N ASP A 84 9.55 9.51 12.88
CA ASP A 84 10.87 10.08 12.51
C ASP A 84 12.00 9.60 13.43
N THR A 85 11.66 9.31 14.68
CA THR A 85 12.55 8.63 15.63
C THR A 85 11.96 7.26 15.93
N PRO A 86 12.76 6.17 15.83
CA PRO A 86 12.26 4.87 16.23
C PRO A 86 11.87 4.96 17.71
N THR A 87 10.60 4.69 18.02
CA THR A 87 10.18 4.47 19.39
C THR A 87 11.10 3.39 19.93
N ALA A 88 11.89 3.71 20.96
CA ALA A 88 12.72 2.72 21.63
C ALA A 88 11.85 1.48 21.86
N SER A 89 12.29 0.32 21.34
CA SER A 89 11.61 -0.94 21.56
C SER A 89 11.20 -1.01 23.02
N PRO A 90 9.96 -1.43 23.37
CA PRO A 90 9.68 -1.73 24.76
C PRO A 90 10.81 -2.65 25.24
N PRO A 91 11.49 -2.33 26.35
CA PRO A 91 12.59 -3.15 26.82
C PRO A 91 12.08 -4.58 26.89
N ASP A 92 12.80 -5.49 26.27
CA ASP A 92 12.60 -6.93 26.47
C ASP A 92 12.38 -7.13 27.97
N LEU A 93 11.25 -7.75 28.35
CA LEU A 93 10.86 -8.02 29.74
C LEU A 93 11.81 -9.01 30.46
N ASN A 94 13.02 -9.20 29.94
CA ASN A 94 14.17 -9.74 30.67
C ASN A 94 15.08 -8.59 31.12
N SER A 95 14.49 -7.47 31.53
CA SER A 95 15.23 -6.38 32.17
C SER A 95 15.54 -6.81 33.61
N PRO A 96 16.81 -7.04 33.99
CA PRO A 96 17.20 -7.44 35.34
C PRO A 96 16.93 -6.38 36.43
N LEU A 97 16.24 -5.29 36.06
CA LEU A 97 15.83 -4.19 36.94
C LEU A 97 14.34 -4.22 37.34
N ASP A 98 13.53 -5.14 36.78
CA ASP A 98 12.13 -5.29 37.19
C ASP A 98 12.00 -5.89 38.61
N ASP A 99 12.99 -6.67 39.05
CA ASP A 99 13.05 -7.21 40.43
C ASP A 99 13.13 -6.09 41.49
N LEU A 100 13.76 -4.96 41.19
CA LEU A 100 13.91 -3.83 42.12
C LEU A 100 12.64 -2.97 42.21
N ARG A 101 11.86 -2.91 41.12
CA ARG A 101 10.60 -2.16 41.07
C ARG A 101 9.47 -2.88 41.80
N SER A 102 9.59 -4.20 41.94
CA SER A 102 8.63 -5.07 42.63
C SER A 102 8.73 -4.98 44.16
N SER A 103 9.78 -4.36 44.70
CA SER A 103 10.09 -4.29 46.13
C SER A 103 9.85 -2.91 46.78
N LEU A 104 9.11 -2.02 46.13
CA LEU A 104 8.69 -0.70 46.67
C LEU A 104 7.16 -0.65 46.85
#